data_AF-D0MXA4-F1
#
_entry.id   AF-D0MXA4-F1
#
_cell.length_a   1.000
_cell.length_b   1.000
_cell.length_c   1.000
_cell.angle_alpha   90.00
_cell.angle_beta   90.00
_cell.angle_gamma   90.00
#
_symmetry.space_group_name_H-M   'P 1'
#
loop_
_entity.id
_entity.type
_entity.pdbx_description
1 polymer ?
#
loop_
_entity_poly.entity_id
_entity_poly.type
_entity_poly.pdbx_seq_one_letter_code
_entity_poly.pdbx_strand_id
1 'polypeptide(L)'
;MPAVFFFILLVGGISMDEARDGGWIDPAMEPATVTDLVSLFDFSLVHWSELPKQFGTWVSMVFIVAFGSCLDIAAIELDMDKKLDFNQELNTVGWSNVVSGLLGGCTGSYIFSQTIFTYRSKTNSRIVGVCVIIAESAIMVAPISVMSYVPRFFFAATLIFIAIDLLIEWLVLAHKQMSRLEYAVLWVTFICVNLVSLEMGIAIGAGAAILNFLFGFIRLPYWIRRAMLSQSGVYSQAGSR
;
A
#
# COMPACT_ATOMS: atom_id res chain seq x y z
N MET A 1 -6.08 -5.36 -22.96
CA MET A 1 -7.21 -6.11 -22.36
C MET A 1 -8.57 -5.48 -22.71
N PRO A 2 -8.87 -4.20 -22.40
CA PRO A 2 -10.18 -3.61 -22.77
C PRO A 2 -10.41 -3.50 -24.28
N ALA A 3 -9.41 -3.06 -25.05
CA ALA A 3 -9.53 -2.94 -26.50
C ALA A 3 -9.84 -4.28 -27.19
N VAL A 4 -9.26 -5.39 -26.71
CA VAL A 4 -9.52 -6.74 -27.23
C VAL A 4 -10.95 -7.16 -26.90
N PHE A 5 -11.45 -6.86 -25.71
CA PHE A 5 -12.83 -7.12 -25.33
C PHE A 5 -13.82 -6.40 -26.26
N PHE A 6 -13.64 -5.09 -26.46
CA PHE A 6 -14.51 -4.32 -27.37
C PHE A 6 -14.38 -4.79 -28.83
N PHE A 7 -13.19 -5.23 -29.25
CA PHE A 7 -13.00 -5.83 -30.56
C PHE A 7 -13.78 -7.15 -30.71
N ILE A 8 -13.79 -8.00 -29.67
CA ILE A 8 -14.57 -9.24 -29.66
C ILE A 8 -16.07 -8.93 -29.73
N LEU A 9 -16.56 -7.94 -28.98
CA LEU A 9 -17.96 -7.51 -29.08
C LEU A 9 -18.31 -7.05 -30.51
N LEU A 10 -17.42 -6.24 -31.12
CA LEU A 10 -17.62 -5.71 -32.46
C LEU A 10 -17.61 -6.80 -33.53
N VAL A 11 -16.68 -7.76 -33.47
CA VAL A 11 -16.62 -8.90 -34.42
C VAL A 11 -17.76 -9.88 -34.19
N GLY A 12 -18.16 -10.08 -32.93
CA GLY A 12 -19.27 -10.95 -32.55
C GLY A 12 -20.65 -10.35 -32.81
N GLY A 13 -20.74 -9.07 -33.19
CA GLY A 13 -22.00 -8.35 -33.34
C GLY A 13 -22.79 -8.21 -32.02
N ILE A 14 -22.12 -8.37 -30.88
CA ILE A 14 -22.74 -8.35 -29.55
C ILE A 14 -22.92 -6.90 -29.13
N SER A 15 -24.16 -6.51 -28.87
CA SER A 15 -24.46 -5.16 -28.39
C SER A 15 -24.02 -4.96 -26.93
N MET A 16 -23.88 -3.71 -26.50
CA MET A 16 -23.55 -3.41 -25.10
C MET A 16 -24.64 -3.89 -24.13
N ASP A 17 -25.90 -3.94 -24.56
CA ASP A 17 -27.00 -4.42 -23.74
C ASP A 17 -26.98 -5.95 -23.62
N GLU A 18 -26.69 -6.66 -24.71
CA GLU A 18 -26.46 -8.11 -24.65
C GLU A 18 -25.24 -8.48 -23.78
N ALA A 19 -24.18 -7.65 -23.81
CA ALA A 19 -23.02 -7.83 -22.93
C ALA A 19 -23.38 -7.60 -21.44
N ARG A 20 -24.33 -6.71 -21.15
CA ARG A 20 -24.86 -6.50 -19.78
C ARG A 20 -25.74 -7.65 -19.33
N ASP A 21 -26.65 -8.11 -20.19
CA ASP A 21 -27.54 -9.24 -19.92
C ASP A 21 -26.74 -10.53 -19.70
N GLY A 22 -25.66 -10.72 -20.47
CA GLY A 22 -24.70 -11.79 -20.27
C GLY A 22 -23.81 -11.65 -19.04
N GLY A 23 -23.90 -10.53 -18.32
CA GLY A 23 -23.13 -10.24 -17.11
C GLY A 23 -21.65 -9.93 -17.34
N TRP A 24 -21.25 -9.57 -18.56
CA TRP A 24 -19.87 -9.25 -18.91
C TRP A 24 -19.49 -7.82 -18.51
N ILE A 25 -20.48 -6.92 -18.49
CA ILE A 25 -20.39 -5.52 -18.08
C ILE A 25 -21.48 -5.27 -17.03
N ASP A 26 -21.22 -4.37 -16.08
CA ASP A 26 -22.25 -3.95 -15.13
C ASP A 26 -23.41 -3.22 -15.83
N PRO A 27 -24.64 -3.33 -15.28
CA PRO A 27 -25.78 -2.56 -15.76
C PRO A 27 -25.45 -1.07 -15.88
N ALA A 28 -26.07 -0.40 -16.84
CA ALA A 28 -25.99 1.05 -16.92
C ALA A 28 -26.57 1.63 -15.62
N MET A 29 -25.72 2.29 -14.84
CA MET A 29 -26.14 3.04 -13.65
C MET A 29 -26.11 4.52 -14.00
N GLU A 30 -27.05 5.28 -13.45
CA GLU A 30 -26.95 6.73 -13.52
C GLU A 30 -25.65 7.16 -12.81
N PRO A 31 -24.90 8.13 -13.38
CA PRO A 31 -23.70 8.64 -12.74
C PRO A 31 -24.04 9.16 -11.35
N ALA A 32 -23.30 8.69 -10.34
CA ALA A 32 -23.44 9.23 -8.99
C ALA A 32 -23.05 10.72 -8.99
N THR A 33 -23.87 11.54 -8.36
CA THR A 33 -23.61 12.98 -8.22
C THR A 33 -22.76 13.23 -6.98
N VAL A 34 -22.04 14.36 -6.93
CA VAL A 34 -21.31 14.80 -5.73
C VAL A 34 -22.24 14.87 -4.50
N THR A 35 -23.50 15.25 -4.70
CA THR A 35 -24.53 15.26 -3.64
C THR A 35 -24.78 13.87 -3.07
N ASP A 36 -24.78 12.82 -3.90
CA ASP A 36 -24.96 11.45 -3.45
C ASP A 36 -23.80 11.03 -2.56
N LEU A 37 -22.57 11.41 -2.90
CA LEU A 37 -21.39 11.17 -2.06
C LEU A 37 -21.47 11.88 -0.71
N VAL A 38 -21.93 13.14 -0.67
CA VAL A 38 -22.12 13.86 0.59
C VAL A 38 -23.24 13.22 1.42
N SER A 39 -24.29 12.70 0.76
CA SER A 39 -25.39 12.01 1.45
C SER A 39 -24.96 10.71 2.14
N LEU A 40 -23.82 10.12 1.76
CA LEU A 40 -23.25 8.94 2.43
C LEU A 40 -22.74 9.26 3.86
N PHE A 41 -22.50 10.53 4.19
CA PHE A 41 -22.09 10.95 5.53
C PHE A 41 -23.29 11.07 6.48
N ASP A 42 -23.99 9.96 6.68
CA ASP A 42 -25.10 9.86 7.62
C ASP A 42 -24.64 9.28 8.97
N PHE A 43 -24.43 10.18 9.94
CA PHE A 43 -24.02 9.81 11.30
C PHE A 43 -25.09 9.04 12.08
N SER A 44 -26.35 9.03 11.61
CA SER A 44 -27.42 8.26 12.25
C SER A 44 -27.26 6.75 12.04
N LEU A 45 -26.59 6.36 10.94
CA LEU A 45 -26.29 4.95 10.63
C LEU A 45 -25.07 4.43 11.40
N VAL A 46 -24.36 5.30 12.14
CA VAL A 46 -23.14 4.92 12.85
C VAL A 46 -23.47 4.13 14.12
N HIS A 47 -23.01 2.90 14.19
CA HIS A 47 -23.08 2.06 15.40
C HIS A 47 -21.98 2.45 16.40
N TRP A 48 -22.19 3.55 17.12
CA TRP A 48 -21.24 4.11 18.09
C TRP A 48 -20.79 3.11 19.18
N SER A 49 -21.61 2.11 19.50
CA SER A 49 -21.28 1.05 20.46
C SER A 49 -20.19 0.08 19.97
N GLU A 50 -20.01 -0.05 18.66
CA GLU A 50 -19.02 -0.94 18.06
C GLU A 50 -17.65 -0.27 17.90
N LEU A 51 -17.62 1.07 17.91
CA LEU A 51 -16.41 1.87 17.68
C LEU A 51 -15.28 1.56 18.69
N PRO A 52 -15.52 1.46 20.01
CA PRO A 52 -14.47 1.10 20.96
C PRO A 52 -13.85 -0.28 20.71
N LYS A 53 -14.60 -1.23 20.13
CA LYS A 53 -14.10 -2.57 19.83
C LYS A 53 -13.10 -2.56 18.67
N GLN A 54 -13.17 -1.56 17.80
CA GLN A 54 -12.27 -1.38 16.65
C GLN A 54 -11.00 -0.60 16.99
N PHE A 55 -10.86 -0.10 18.23
CA PHE A 55 -9.72 0.72 18.63
C PHE A 55 -8.38 0.00 18.41
N GLY A 56 -8.32 -1.29 18.72
CA GLY A 56 -7.13 -2.12 18.45
C GLY A 56 -6.76 -2.12 16.96
N THR A 57 -7.75 -2.41 16.11
CA THR A 57 -7.60 -2.38 14.64
C THR A 57 -7.11 -1.04 14.13
N TRP A 58 -7.64 0.07 14.64
CA TRP A 58 -7.18 1.40 14.22
C TRP A 58 -5.73 1.67 14.58
N VAL A 59 -5.32 1.34 15.81
CA VAL A 59 -3.93 1.49 16.24
C VAL A 59 -3.01 0.60 15.39
N SER A 60 -3.41 -0.64 15.13
CA SER A 60 -2.67 -1.57 14.26
C SER A 60 -2.52 -1.02 12.84
N MET A 61 -3.60 -0.51 12.25
CA MET A 61 -3.56 0.06 10.89
C MET A 61 -2.70 1.32 10.82
N VAL A 62 -2.78 2.21 11.82
CA VAL A 62 -1.89 3.38 11.90
C VAL A 62 -0.43 2.96 11.95
N PHE A 63 -0.09 1.95 12.75
CA PHE A 63 1.26 1.41 12.80
C PHE A 63 1.71 0.84 11.46
N ILE A 64 0.85 0.06 10.78
CA ILE A 64 1.15 -0.54 9.48
C ILE A 64 1.41 0.53 8.43
N VAL A 65 0.55 1.55 8.34
CA VAL A 65 0.70 2.65 7.39
C VAL A 65 1.96 3.47 7.70
N ALA A 66 2.21 3.79 8.97
CA ALA A 66 3.40 4.54 9.36
C ALA A 66 4.69 3.75 9.05
N PHE A 67 4.73 2.46 9.38
CA PHE A 67 5.87 1.60 9.12
C PHE A 67 6.10 1.40 7.61
N GLY A 68 5.03 1.14 6.84
CA GLY A 68 5.09 1.07 5.38
C GLY A 68 5.63 2.36 4.77
N SER A 69 5.13 3.50 5.24
CA SER A 69 5.60 4.83 4.79
C SER A 69 7.09 5.04 5.06
N CYS A 70 7.61 4.59 6.20
CA CYS A 70 9.05 4.65 6.47
C CYS A 70 9.85 3.79 5.48
N LEU A 71 9.34 2.62 5.09
CA LEU A 71 9.99 1.78 4.06
C LEU A 71 9.94 2.46 2.68
N ASP A 72 8.81 3.07 2.32
CA ASP A 72 8.66 3.82 1.07
C ASP A 72 9.64 5.00 1.02
N ILE A 73 9.73 5.80 2.10
CA ILE A 73 10.69 6.91 2.21
C ILE A 73 12.12 6.40 2.10
N ALA A 74 12.46 5.29 2.75
CA ALA A 74 13.79 4.69 2.66
C ALA A 74 14.12 4.23 1.23
N ALA A 75 13.17 3.61 0.54
CA ALA A 75 13.34 3.19 -0.86
C ALA A 75 13.53 4.41 -1.79
N ILE A 76 12.80 5.50 -1.55
CA ILE A 76 12.95 6.76 -2.30
C ILE A 76 14.32 7.39 -2.03
N GLU A 77 14.76 7.48 -0.76
CA GLU A 77 16.07 8.04 -0.39
C GLU A 77 17.21 7.26 -1.04
N LEU A 78 17.15 5.93 -1.02
CA LEU A 78 18.15 5.05 -1.62
C LEU A 78 18.30 5.27 -3.13
N ASP A 79 17.23 5.63 -3.83
CA ASP A 79 17.27 5.88 -5.27
C ASP A 79 17.62 7.31 -5.64
N MET A 80 17.20 8.28 -4.83
CA MET A 80 17.42 9.70 -5.08
C MET A 80 18.87 10.16 -4.81
N ASP A 81 19.67 9.32 -4.14
CA ASP A 81 21.01 9.64 -3.61
C ASP A 81 21.02 10.95 -2.79
N LYS A 82 19.90 11.21 -2.12
CA LYS A 82 19.66 12.42 -1.34
C LYS A 82 19.00 12.03 -0.02
N LYS A 83 19.61 12.47 1.08
CA LYS A 83 19.04 12.32 2.42
C LYS A 83 17.69 13.04 2.54
N LEU A 84 16.69 12.31 3.01
CA LEU A 84 15.36 12.79 3.33
C LEU A 84 15.24 12.92 4.86
N ASP A 85 14.45 13.90 5.31
CA ASP A 85 14.06 13.99 6.71
C ASP A 85 12.84 13.10 6.93
N PHE A 86 13.06 11.91 7.49
CA PHE A 86 12.00 10.94 7.76
C PHE A 86 10.88 11.52 8.64
N ASN A 87 11.20 12.37 9.62
CA ASN A 87 10.17 12.95 10.48
C ASN A 87 9.29 13.93 9.71
N GLN A 88 9.90 14.73 8.83
CA GLN A 88 9.17 15.66 7.97
C GLN A 88 8.27 14.90 6.99
N GLU A 89 8.81 13.91 6.29
CA GLU A 89 8.08 13.12 5.30
C GLU A 89 6.94 12.31 5.94
N LEU A 90 7.19 11.69 7.10
CA LEU A 90 6.16 10.96 7.83
C LEU A 90 5.06 11.88 8.36
N ASN A 91 5.40 13.10 8.80
CA ASN A 91 4.41 14.11 9.19
C ASN A 91 3.55 14.53 7.99
N THR A 92 4.14 14.66 6.80
CA THR A 92 3.40 14.94 5.56
C THR A 92 2.42 13.80 5.22
N VAL A 93 2.84 12.54 5.33
CA VAL A 93 1.94 11.39 5.15
C VAL A 93 0.82 11.40 6.21
N GLY A 94 1.15 11.68 7.46
CA GLY A 94 0.18 11.76 8.56
C GLY A 94 -0.91 12.81 8.31
N TRP A 95 -0.53 14.05 8.01
CA TRP A 95 -1.49 15.11 7.68
C TRP A 95 -2.31 14.81 6.43
N SER A 96 -1.71 14.20 5.42
CA SER A 96 -2.42 13.80 4.21
C SER A 96 -3.52 12.78 4.51
N ASN A 97 -3.25 11.82 5.39
CA ASN A 97 -4.23 10.83 5.84
C ASN A 97 -5.33 11.44 6.71
N VAL A 98 -5.01 12.41 7.59
CA VAL A 98 -6.02 13.13 8.37
C VAL A 98 -6.97 13.89 7.45
N VAL A 99 -6.44 14.63 6.48
CA VAL A 99 -7.26 15.36 5.50
C VAL A 99 -8.08 14.40 4.64
N SER A 100 -7.48 13.30 4.17
CA SER A 100 -8.17 12.25 3.42
C SER A 100 -9.36 11.69 4.21
N GLY A 101 -9.15 11.27 5.46
CA GLY A 101 -10.20 10.71 6.30
C GLY A 101 -11.34 11.68 6.61
N LEU A 102 -11.03 12.97 6.84
CA LEU A 102 -12.05 14.01 7.05
C LEU A 102 -12.93 14.24 5.82
N LEU A 103 -12.41 13.97 4.62
CA LEU A 103 -13.12 14.06 3.35
C LEU A 103 -13.72 12.72 2.90
N GLY A 104 -13.67 11.67 3.74
CA GLY A 104 -14.18 10.32 3.44
C GLY A 104 -13.28 9.48 2.55
N GLY A 105 -12.04 9.89 2.34
CA GLY A 105 -11.03 9.15 1.60
C GLY A 105 -10.42 7.99 2.39
N CYS A 106 -9.70 7.13 1.68
CA CYS A 106 -8.96 6.02 2.26
C CYS A 106 -7.57 6.45 2.75
N THR A 107 -6.93 5.58 3.53
CA THR A 107 -5.54 5.77 3.92
C THR A 107 -4.58 5.48 2.76
N GLY A 108 -3.44 6.17 2.72
CA GLY A 108 -2.41 5.98 1.71
C GLY A 108 -1.03 6.42 2.17
N SER A 109 -0.04 6.10 1.35
CA SER A 109 1.35 6.54 1.49
C SER A 109 1.95 6.88 0.12
N TYR A 110 3.25 7.11 0.06
CA TYR A 110 3.97 7.33 -1.18
C TYR A 110 3.96 6.10 -2.06
N ILE A 111 3.66 6.28 -3.34
CA ILE A 111 3.95 5.26 -4.35
C ILE A 111 5.41 5.45 -4.75
N PHE A 112 6.32 4.79 -4.03
CA PHE A 112 7.77 5.03 -4.16
C PHE A 112 8.26 4.95 -5.62
N SER A 113 7.73 4.00 -6.40
CA SER A 113 8.05 3.80 -7.81
C SER A 113 7.66 5.01 -8.67
N GLN A 114 6.50 5.62 -8.44
CA GLN A 114 6.06 6.83 -9.15
C GLN A 114 6.86 8.06 -8.73
N THR A 115 7.18 8.19 -7.44
CA THR A 115 8.04 9.26 -6.93
C THR A 115 9.42 9.19 -7.58
N ILE A 116 10.04 8.01 -7.62
CA ILE A 116 11.31 7.75 -8.28
C ILE A 116 11.23 8.07 -9.77
N PHE A 117 10.18 7.62 -10.47
CA PHE A 117 9.99 7.89 -11.89
C PHE A 117 9.91 9.40 -12.18
N THR A 118 9.12 10.13 -11.40
CA THR A 118 8.96 11.59 -11.53
C THR A 118 10.29 12.31 -11.25
N TYR A 119 11.05 11.84 -10.27
CA TYR A 119 12.38 12.37 -9.98
C TYR A 119 13.37 12.13 -11.13
N ARG A 120 13.47 10.89 -11.61
CA ARG A 120 14.39 10.50 -12.70
C ARG A 120 14.04 11.17 -14.03
N SER A 121 12.75 11.38 -14.30
CA SER A 121 12.28 12.12 -15.47
C SER A 121 12.53 13.64 -15.39
N LYS A 122 13.10 14.13 -14.28
CA LYS A 122 13.36 15.56 -14.02
C LYS A 122 12.09 16.41 -14.07
N THR A 123 10.94 15.80 -13.73
CA THR A 123 9.63 16.46 -13.63
C THR A 123 9.26 16.76 -12.18
N ASN A 124 10.26 16.90 -11.31
CA ASN A 124 10.14 17.10 -9.86
C ASN A 124 9.58 18.49 -9.47
N SER A 125 8.35 18.76 -9.88
CA SER A 125 7.61 19.99 -9.60
C SER A 125 6.26 19.66 -8.95
N ARG A 126 5.78 20.58 -8.10
CA ARG A 126 4.43 20.50 -7.49
C ARG A 126 3.32 20.45 -8.54
N ILE A 127 3.59 20.91 -9.76
CA ILE A 127 2.65 20.87 -10.88
C ILE A 127 2.19 19.44 -11.19
N VAL A 128 3.06 18.43 -11.03
CA VAL A 128 2.68 17.02 -11.26
C VAL A 128 1.54 16.61 -10.33
N GLY A 129 1.63 16.94 -9.05
CA GLY A 129 0.56 16.69 -8.08
C GLY A 129 -0.73 17.46 -8.41
N VAL A 130 -0.62 18.70 -8.87
CA VAL A 130 -1.78 19.50 -9.31
C VAL A 130 -2.46 18.86 -10.52
N CYS A 131 -1.70 18.35 -11.49
CA CYS A 131 -2.25 17.62 -12.63
C CYS A 131 -3.00 16.36 -12.19
N VAL A 132 -2.48 15.61 -11.22
CA VAL A 132 -3.16 14.43 -10.66
C VAL A 132 -4.47 14.85 -9.99
N ILE A 133 -4.46 15.87 -9.13
CA ILE A 133 -5.67 16.38 -8.46
C ILE A 133 -6.74 16.78 -9.50
N ILE A 134 -6.35 17.52 -10.55
CA ILE A 134 -7.28 17.94 -11.60
C ILE A 134 -7.82 16.74 -12.37
N ALA A 135 -6.98 15.76 -12.70
CA ALA A 135 -7.39 14.57 -13.45
C ALA A 135 -8.38 13.71 -12.65
N GLU A 136 -8.07 13.41 -11.39
CA GLU A 136 -8.94 12.65 -10.48
C GLU A 136 -10.26 13.38 -10.24
N SER A 137 -10.20 14.70 -10.01
CA SER A 137 -11.40 15.53 -9.82
C SER A 137 -12.26 15.58 -11.09
N ALA A 138 -11.64 15.63 -12.27
CA ALA A 138 -12.35 15.61 -13.55
C ALA A 138 -13.06 14.28 -13.77
N ILE A 139 -12.44 13.16 -13.40
CA ILE A 139 -13.07 11.82 -13.44
C ILE A 139 -14.24 11.76 -12.45
N MET A 140 -14.07 12.29 -11.24
CA MET A 140 -15.12 12.31 -10.22
C MET A 140 -16.36 13.11 -10.64
N VAL A 141 -16.18 14.25 -11.33
CA VAL A 141 -17.29 15.12 -11.77
C VAL A 141 -17.84 14.73 -13.14
N ALA A 142 -17.18 13.80 -13.85
CA ALA A 142 -17.64 13.36 -15.16
C ALA A 142 -19.04 12.72 -15.03
N PRO A 143 -20.02 13.11 -15.86
CA PRO A 143 -21.37 12.53 -15.85
C PRO A 143 -21.39 11.16 -16.56
N ILE A 144 -20.33 10.38 -16.40
CA ILE A 144 -20.14 9.09 -17.06
C ILE A 144 -19.79 8.09 -15.97
N SER A 145 -20.64 7.08 -15.81
CA SER A 145 -20.30 5.90 -15.01
C SER A 145 -19.26 5.07 -15.76
N VAL A 146 -17.97 5.32 -15.50
CA VAL A 146 -16.86 4.56 -16.11
C VAL A 146 -17.04 3.06 -15.88
N MET A 147 -17.53 2.67 -14.70
CA MET A 147 -17.80 1.28 -14.33
C MET A 147 -18.82 0.61 -15.27
N SER A 148 -19.78 1.36 -15.82
CA SER A 148 -20.77 0.83 -16.78
C SER A 148 -20.21 0.51 -18.17
N TYR A 149 -18.91 0.73 -18.40
CA TYR A 149 -18.20 0.39 -19.63
C TYR A 149 -17.03 -0.57 -19.40
N VAL A 150 -16.57 -0.74 -18.17
CA VAL A 150 -15.41 -1.60 -17.89
C VAL A 150 -15.88 -3.06 -17.77
N PRO A 151 -15.23 -4.01 -18.48
CA PRO A 151 -15.58 -5.42 -18.34
C PRO A 151 -15.33 -5.91 -16.92
N ARG A 152 -16.25 -6.67 -16.33
CA ARG A 152 -16.14 -7.12 -14.93
C ARG A 152 -14.86 -7.90 -14.64
N PHE A 153 -14.43 -8.73 -15.59
CA PHE A 153 -13.22 -9.52 -15.44
C PHE A 153 -11.95 -8.67 -15.43
N PHE A 154 -11.99 -7.41 -15.88
CA PHE A 154 -10.81 -6.55 -15.94
C PHE A 154 -10.24 -6.28 -14.55
N PHE A 155 -11.08 -5.89 -13.60
CA PHE A 155 -10.65 -5.64 -12.23
C PHE A 155 -10.20 -6.92 -11.54
N ALA A 156 -10.95 -8.01 -11.69
CA ALA A 156 -10.57 -9.31 -11.14
C ALA A 156 -9.21 -9.78 -11.67
N ALA A 157 -9.00 -9.71 -12.99
CA ALA A 157 -7.72 -10.07 -13.62
C ALA A 157 -6.58 -9.17 -13.15
N THR A 158 -6.83 -7.86 -13.02
CA THR A 158 -5.82 -6.91 -12.52
C THR A 158 -5.44 -7.19 -11.08
N LEU A 159 -6.42 -7.44 -10.20
CA LEU A 159 -6.18 -7.78 -8.80
C LEU A 159 -5.43 -9.12 -8.65
N ILE A 160 -5.83 -10.15 -9.41
CA ILE A 160 -5.14 -11.44 -9.42
C ILE A 160 -3.72 -11.29 -9.94
N PHE A 161 -3.52 -10.51 -11.02
CA PHE A 161 -2.21 -10.24 -11.58
C PHE A 161 -1.29 -9.58 -10.54
N ILE A 162 -1.75 -8.49 -9.91
CA ILE A 162 -0.99 -7.80 -8.85
C ILE A 162 -0.71 -8.75 -7.67
N ALA A 163 -1.70 -9.54 -7.25
CA ALA A 163 -1.52 -10.50 -6.15
C ALA A 163 -0.45 -11.55 -6.49
N ILE A 164 -0.51 -12.14 -7.69
CA ILE A 164 0.48 -13.13 -8.15
C ILE A 164 1.87 -12.50 -8.27
N ASP A 165 1.96 -11.30 -8.83
CA ASP A 165 3.22 -10.57 -9.00
C ASP A 165 3.88 -10.31 -7.64
N LEU A 166 3.12 -9.78 -6.68
CA LEU A 166 3.59 -9.57 -5.30
C LEU A 166 3.99 -10.89 -4.61
N LEU A 167 3.22 -11.97 -4.79
CA LEU A 167 3.58 -13.28 -4.22
C LEU A 167 4.87 -13.82 -4.85
N ILE A 168 5.02 -13.74 -6.16
CA ILE A 168 6.23 -14.22 -6.82
C ILE A 168 7.43 -13.40 -6.37
N GLU A 169 7.34 -12.07 -6.36
CA GLU A 169 8.44 -11.19 -5.96
C GLU A 169 8.82 -11.39 -4.49
N TRP A 170 7.86 -11.25 -3.57
CA TRP A 170 8.13 -11.13 -2.14
C TRP A 170 8.11 -12.46 -1.39
N LEU A 171 7.34 -13.45 -1.85
CA LEU A 171 7.23 -14.76 -1.18
C LEU A 171 8.14 -15.81 -1.83
N VAL A 172 8.31 -15.78 -3.16
CA VAL A 172 9.11 -16.77 -3.89
C VAL A 172 10.51 -16.26 -4.16
N LEU A 173 10.71 -15.17 -4.90
CA LEU A 173 12.02 -14.72 -5.36
C LEU A 173 12.90 -14.17 -4.24
N ALA A 174 12.30 -13.60 -3.19
CA ALA A 174 13.00 -13.09 -2.00
C ALA A 174 13.87 -14.14 -1.28
N HIS A 175 13.60 -15.45 -1.42
CA HIS A 175 14.40 -16.51 -0.76
C HIS A 175 15.90 -16.45 -1.10
N LYS A 176 16.27 -15.89 -2.26
CA LYS A 176 17.66 -15.78 -2.69
C LYS A 176 18.45 -14.71 -1.93
N GLN A 177 17.73 -13.78 -1.29
CA GLN A 177 18.30 -12.62 -0.60
C GLN A 177 18.26 -12.77 0.92
N MET A 178 17.70 -13.88 1.43
CA MET A 178 17.44 -14.08 2.87
C MET A 178 18.07 -15.38 3.35
N SER A 179 18.45 -15.42 4.63
CA SER A 179 18.81 -16.66 5.31
C SER A 179 17.60 -17.59 5.44
N ARG A 180 17.85 -18.89 5.65
CA ARG A 180 16.77 -19.89 5.81
C ARG A 180 15.81 -19.58 6.96
N LEU A 181 16.31 -18.96 8.02
CA LEU A 181 15.47 -18.60 9.19
C LEU A 181 14.63 -17.35 8.92
N GLU A 182 15.21 -16.33 8.26
CA GLU A 182 14.43 -15.16 7.83
C GLU A 182 13.32 -15.55 6.86
N TYR A 183 13.62 -16.47 5.93
CA TYR A 183 12.62 -17.01 5.02
C TYR A 183 11.51 -17.80 5.75
N ALA A 184 11.86 -18.54 6.81
CA ALA A 184 10.87 -19.20 7.65
C ALA A 184 9.97 -18.20 8.39
N VAL A 185 10.53 -17.13 8.94
CA VAL A 185 9.77 -16.04 9.58
C VAL A 185 8.81 -15.39 8.58
N LEU A 186 9.25 -15.16 7.35
CA LEU A 186 8.42 -14.62 6.27
C LEU A 186 7.20 -15.52 6.01
N TRP A 187 7.39 -16.83 5.83
CA TRP A 187 6.29 -17.78 5.63
C TRP A 187 5.35 -17.87 6.83
N VAL A 188 5.89 -17.88 8.06
CA VAL A 188 5.07 -17.88 9.28
C VAL A 188 4.19 -16.63 9.30
N THR A 189 4.76 -15.45 9.04
CA THR A 189 4.02 -14.19 8.98
C THR A 189 2.91 -14.25 7.93
N PHE A 190 3.24 -14.70 6.72
CA PHE A 190 2.27 -14.83 5.61
C PHE A 190 1.10 -15.76 5.97
N ILE A 191 1.39 -16.94 6.54
CA ILE A 191 0.36 -17.91 6.94
C ILE A 191 -0.51 -17.34 8.07
N CYS A 192 0.09 -16.72 9.09
CA CYS A 192 -0.67 -16.14 10.19
C CYS A 192 -1.56 -14.99 9.76
N VAL A 193 -1.11 -14.14 8.83
CA VAL A 193 -1.95 -13.07 8.25
C VAL A 193 -3.18 -13.64 7.54
N ASN A 194 -3.02 -14.73 6.77
CA ASN A 194 -4.12 -15.34 6.01
C ASN A 194 -5.08 -16.16 6.88
N LEU A 195 -4.60 -16.84 7.92
CA LEU A 195 -5.40 -17.77 8.73
C LEU A 195 -5.98 -17.17 10.01
N VAL A 196 -5.37 -16.12 10.55
CA VAL A 196 -5.77 -15.53 11.85
C VAL A 196 -6.38 -14.15 11.63
N SER A 197 -5.55 -13.17 11.32
CA SER A 197 -5.91 -11.80 10.96
C SER A 197 -4.64 -11.03 10.57
N LEU A 198 -4.79 -9.93 9.83
CA LEU A 198 -3.69 -9.05 9.46
C LEU A 198 -2.87 -8.61 10.68
N GLU A 199 -3.56 -8.10 11.70
CA GLU A 199 -2.95 -7.52 12.90
C GLU A 199 -2.17 -8.55 13.72
N MET A 200 -2.82 -9.68 14.03
CA MET A 200 -2.18 -10.76 14.79
C MET A 200 -1.07 -11.41 13.98
N GLY A 201 -1.24 -11.56 12.68
CA GLY A 201 -0.22 -12.11 11.79
C GLY A 201 1.06 -11.27 11.78
N ILE A 202 0.93 -9.95 11.67
CA ILE A 202 2.06 -9.03 11.75
C ILE A 202 2.71 -9.05 13.14
N ALA A 203 1.93 -9.07 14.21
CA ALA A 203 2.46 -9.15 15.58
C ALA A 203 3.26 -10.43 15.82
N ILE A 204 2.74 -11.58 15.37
CA ILE A 204 3.44 -12.88 15.43
C ILE A 204 4.72 -12.83 14.59
N GLY A 205 4.64 -12.30 13.37
CA GLY A 205 5.79 -12.14 12.49
C GLY A 205 6.90 -11.29 13.08
N ALA A 206 6.56 -10.14 13.66
CA ALA A 206 7.49 -9.27 14.36
C ALA A 206 8.14 -9.96 15.56
N GLY A 207 7.36 -10.68 16.37
CA GLY A 207 7.87 -11.48 17.47
C GLY A 207 8.85 -12.57 17.01
N ALA A 208 8.49 -13.31 15.95
CA ALA A 208 9.35 -14.32 15.35
C ALA A 208 10.65 -13.74 14.78
N ALA A 209 10.59 -12.56 14.16
CA ALA A 209 11.76 -11.83 13.67
C ALA A 209 12.70 -11.41 14.81
N ILE A 210 12.15 -10.88 15.91
CA ILE A 210 12.93 -10.51 17.11
C ILE A 210 13.62 -11.74 17.70
N LEU A 211 12.90 -12.85 17.85
CA LEU A 211 13.48 -14.10 18.35
C LEU A 211 14.61 -14.60 17.43
N ASN A 212 14.38 -14.59 16.12
CA ASN A 212 15.39 -14.98 15.14
C ASN A 212 16.65 -14.11 15.26
N PHE A 213 16.49 -12.79 15.38
CA PHE A 213 17.59 -11.86 15.60
C PHE A 213 18.36 -12.18 16.88
N LEU A 214 17.67 -12.42 18.00
CA LEU A 214 18.30 -12.78 19.28
C LEU A 214 19.07 -14.08 19.18
N PHE A 215 18.52 -15.12 18.55
CA PHE A 215 19.24 -16.39 18.35
C PHE A 215 20.46 -16.22 17.45
N GLY A 216 20.36 -15.43 16.39
CA GLY A 216 21.48 -15.08 15.52
C GLY A 216 22.58 -14.35 16.31
N PHE A 217 22.19 -13.35 17.10
CA PHE A 217 23.11 -12.61 17.96
C PHE A 217 23.81 -13.52 18.98
N ILE A 218 23.06 -14.44 19.61
CA ILE A 218 23.58 -15.40 20.60
C ILE A 218 24.61 -16.39 19.98
N ARG A 219 24.55 -16.65 18.69
CA ARG A 219 25.49 -17.56 18.01
C ARG A 219 26.74 -16.88 17.45
N LEU A 220 26.81 -15.55 17.47
CA LEU A 220 28.00 -14.82 17.02
C LEU A 220 29.19 -15.08 17.95
N PRO A 221 30.39 -15.40 17.41
CA PRO A 221 31.63 -15.52 18.20
C PRO A 221 31.90 -14.27 19.03
N TYR A 222 32.40 -14.46 20.25
CA TYR A 222 32.64 -13.38 21.23
C TYR A 222 33.46 -12.20 20.67
N TRP A 223 34.45 -12.47 19.81
CA TRP A 223 35.28 -11.41 19.21
C TRP A 223 34.52 -10.49 18.24
N ILE A 224 33.53 -11.00 17.50
CA ILE A 224 32.71 -10.17 16.59
C ILE A 224 31.77 -9.27 17.39
N ARG A 225 31.17 -9.83 18.45
CA ARG A 225 30.33 -9.05 19.38
C ARG A 225 31.11 -7.92 20.05
N ARG A 226 32.35 -8.20 20.49
CA ARG A 226 33.20 -7.19 21.12
C ARG A 226 33.62 -6.09 20.13
N ALA A 227 33.88 -6.43 18.86
CA ALA A 227 34.21 -5.46 17.81
C ALA A 227 33.03 -4.53 17.47
N MET A 228 31.80 -5.07 17.37
CA MET A 228 30.59 -4.25 17.13
C MET A 228 30.32 -3.29 18.30
N LEU A 229 30.43 -3.76 19.55
CA LEU A 229 30.24 -2.93 20.74
C LEU A 229 31.36 -1.88 20.92
N SER A 230 32.57 -2.19 20.46
CA SER A 230 33.68 -1.24 20.44
C SER A 230 33.45 -0.10 19.45
N GLN A 231 32.91 -0.38 18.25
CA GLN A 231 32.62 0.67 17.26
C GLN A 231 31.49 1.60 17.71
N SER A 232 30.44 1.09 18.37
CA SER A 232 29.37 1.94 18.92
C SER A 232 29.86 2.90 20.02
N GLY A 233 30.88 2.52 20.79
CA GLY A 233 31.50 3.40 21.80
C GLY A 233 32.40 4.50 21.22
N VAL A 234 33.04 4.24 20.07
CA VAL A 234 33.94 5.20 19.41
C VAL A 234 33.18 6.35 18.75
N TYR A 235 31.98 6.09 18.19
CA TYR A 235 31.13 7.16 17.65
C TYR A 235 30.51 8.06 18.73
N SER A 236 30.30 7.55 19.95
CA SER A 236 29.82 8.35 21.09
C SER A 236 30.85 9.39 21.56
N GLN A 237 32.16 9.08 21.46
CA GLN A 237 33.23 10.04 21.81
C GLN A 237 33.65 10.96 20.67
N ALA A 238 33.33 10.64 19.42
CA ALA A 238 33.64 11.49 18.27
C ALA A 238 32.62 12.63 18.05
N GLY A 239 31.44 12.56 18.66
CA GLY A 239 30.40 13.60 18.58
C GLY A 239 30.44 14.65 19.70
N SER A 240 31.43 14.60 20.62
CA SER A 240 31.55 15.53 21.75
C SER A 240 32.80 16.42 21.69
N ARG A 241 33.35 16.67 20.50
CA ARG A 241 34.44 17.63 20.28
C ARG A 241 34.07 18.67 19.26
#